data_AF-A0A538KQG6-F1
#
_entry.id   AF-A0A538KQG6-F1
#
_cell.length_a   1.000
_cell.length_b   1.000
_cell.length_c   1.000
_cell.angle_alpha   90.00
_cell.angle_beta   90.00
_cell.angle_gamma   90.00
#
_symmetry.space_group_name_H-M   'P 1'
#
loop_
_entity.id
_entity.type
_entity.pdbx_description
1 polymer ?
#
loop_
_entity_poly.entity_id
_entity_poly.type
_entity_poly.pdbx_seq_one_letter_code
_entity_poly.pdbx_strand_id
1 'polypeptide(L)'
;MRRRYLLSLVALGVVLFVAISIGLARVFGANGAEQSAITSLVKAEAAGDQQAMLARIQGCAQSPSCRARVAENAGNLRRPGAVTIIQLAPSTGFSLGGMVGTARVAWRAGSSLPIVQCIRVRRSGDVLGGLTVQLLEISLRIKSDSSCPAHY
;
A
#
# COMPACT_ATOMS: atom_id res chain seq x y z
N MET A 1 9.36 38.68 -34.52
CA MET A 1 8.46 37.51 -34.62
C MET A 1 9.14 36.19 -34.19
N ARG A 2 10.24 35.76 -34.84
CA ARG A 2 10.93 34.46 -34.60
C ARG A 2 11.39 34.22 -33.15
N ARG A 3 11.90 35.26 -32.46
CA ARG A 3 12.35 35.17 -31.05
C ARG A 3 11.20 34.97 -30.06
N ARG A 4 10.03 35.57 -30.31
CA ARG A 4 8.82 35.36 -29.48
C ARG A 4 8.30 33.94 -29.65
N TYR A 5 8.31 33.42 -30.88
CA TYR A 5 7.89 32.05 -31.18
C TYR A 5 8.80 31.00 -30.51
N LEU A 6 10.12 31.19 -30.55
CA LEU A 6 11.09 30.35 -29.83
C LEU A 6 10.86 30.37 -28.31
N LEU A 7 10.64 31.55 -27.71
CA LEU A 7 10.34 31.66 -26.28
C LEU A 7 9.03 30.96 -25.91
N SER A 8 7.98 31.07 -26.74
CA SER A 8 6.72 30.36 -26.53
C SER A 8 6.88 28.84 -26.59
N LEU A 9 7.67 28.32 -27.54
CA LEU A 9 7.95 26.88 -27.63
C LEU A 9 8.73 26.36 -26.42
N VAL A 10 9.73 27.12 -25.96
CA VAL A 10 10.49 26.77 -24.74
C VAL A 10 9.58 26.78 -23.52
N ALA A 11 8.76 27.83 -23.35
CA ALA A 11 7.81 27.91 -22.24
C ALA A 11 6.81 26.73 -22.25
N LEU A 12 6.27 26.38 -23.41
CA LEU A 12 5.38 25.23 -23.55
C LEU A 12 6.07 23.92 -23.18
N GLY A 13 7.31 23.73 -23.65
CA GLY A 13 8.12 22.55 -23.31
C GLY A 13 8.39 22.44 -21.81
N VAL A 14 8.73 23.54 -21.15
CA VAL A 14 8.94 23.59 -19.70
C VAL A 14 7.65 23.26 -18.95
N VAL A 15 6.50 23.84 -19.34
CA VAL A 15 5.22 23.57 -18.69
C VAL A 15 4.83 22.10 -18.83
N LEU A 16 4.99 21.52 -20.02
CA LEU A 16 4.70 20.09 -20.25
C LEU A 16 5.60 19.20 -19.38
N PHE A 17 6.90 19.50 -19.34
CA PHE A 17 7.86 18.75 -18.54
C PHE A 17 7.53 18.79 -17.04
N VAL A 18 7.17 19.97 -16.52
CA VAL A 18 6.79 20.15 -15.12
C VAL A 18 5.51 19.37 -14.81
N ALA A 19 4.49 19.44 -15.67
CA ALA A 19 3.24 18.71 -15.49
C ALA A 19 3.46 17.19 -15.40
N ILE A 20 4.27 16.63 -16.32
CA ILE A 20 4.63 15.20 -16.31
C ILE A 20 5.41 14.85 -15.03
N SER A 21 6.40 15.66 -14.66
CA SER A 21 7.23 15.42 -13.48
C SER A 21 6.40 15.41 -12.19
N ILE A 22 5.46 16.35 -12.05
CA ILE A 22 4.54 16.40 -10.92
C ILE A 22 3.66 15.15 -10.90
N GLY A 23 3.10 14.75 -12.05
CA GLY A 23 2.29 13.53 -12.16
C GLY A 23 3.05 12.28 -11.70
N LEU A 24 4.27 12.08 -12.20
CA LEU A 24 5.12 10.96 -11.84
C LEU A 24 5.50 10.97 -10.35
N ALA A 25 5.91 12.12 -9.81
CA ALA A 25 6.28 12.24 -8.40
C ALA A 25 5.15 11.80 -7.47
N ARG A 26 3.89 12.11 -7.82
CA ARG A 26 2.72 11.69 -7.03
C ARG A 26 2.48 10.18 -7.15
N VAL A 27 2.59 9.60 -8.35
CA VAL A 27 2.48 8.14 -8.56
C VAL A 27 3.48 7.39 -7.67
N PHE A 28 4.75 7.79 -7.73
CA PHE A 28 5.81 7.19 -6.93
C PHE A 28 5.57 7.40 -5.42
N GLY A 29 5.11 8.59 -5.03
CA GLY A 29 4.77 8.90 -3.64
C GLY A 29 3.69 8.00 -3.06
N ALA A 30 2.62 7.73 -3.80
CA ALA A 30 1.54 6.88 -3.31
C ALA A 30 1.91 5.39 -3.25
N ASN A 31 2.71 4.90 -4.19
CA ASN A 31 3.26 3.54 -4.10
C ASN A 31 4.21 3.40 -2.90
N GLY A 32 5.04 4.42 -2.64
CA GLY A 32 5.89 4.46 -1.45
C GLY A 32 5.09 4.51 -0.14
N ALA A 33 3.98 5.26 -0.11
CA ALA A 33 3.08 5.31 1.04
C ALA A 33 2.41 3.95 1.31
N GLU A 34 1.92 3.27 0.27
CA GLU A 34 1.34 1.92 0.35
C GLU A 34 2.37 0.92 0.88
N GLN A 35 3.58 0.92 0.32
CA GLN A 35 4.66 0.05 0.78
C GLN A 35 5.04 0.31 2.24
N SER A 36 5.14 1.58 2.65
CA SER A 36 5.46 1.96 4.02
C SER A 36 4.36 1.52 5.00
N ALA A 37 3.09 1.72 4.64
CA ALA A 37 1.95 1.31 5.45
C ALA A 37 1.90 -0.22 5.63
N ILE A 38 2.06 -0.97 4.53
CA ILE A 38 2.09 -2.44 4.55
C ILE A 38 3.27 -2.96 5.36
N THR A 39 4.47 -2.40 5.15
CA THR A 39 5.68 -2.79 5.91
C THR A 39 5.45 -2.61 7.41
N SER A 40 4.83 -1.49 7.79
CA SER A 40 4.60 -1.18 9.19
C SER A 40 3.50 -2.04 9.81
N LEU A 41 2.47 -2.41 9.04
CA LEU A 41 1.45 -3.39 9.46
C LEU A 41 2.09 -4.76 9.74
N VAL A 42 2.89 -5.24 8.79
CA VAL A 42 3.57 -6.53 8.89
C VAL A 42 4.57 -6.56 10.06
N LYS A 43 5.25 -5.43 10.33
CA LYS A 43 6.09 -5.31 11.53
C LYS A 43 5.31 -5.46 12.83
N ALA A 44 4.15 -4.82 12.94
CA ALA A 44 3.27 -4.96 14.10
C ALA A 44 2.77 -6.41 14.24
N GLU A 45 2.41 -7.04 13.13
CA GLU A 45 1.98 -8.44 13.08
C GLU A 45 3.07 -9.41 13.52
N ALA A 46 4.29 -9.27 13.01
CA ALA A 46 5.43 -10.08 13.44
C ALA A 46 5.74 -9.91 14.93
N ALA A 47 5.52 -8.71 15.47
CA ALA A 47 5.64 -8.44 16.91
C ALA A 47 4.48 -9.02 17.74
N GLY A 48 3.37 -9.40 17.10
CA GLY A 48 2.12 -9.77 17.77
C GLY A 48 1.39 -8.59 18.41
N ASP A 49 1.66 -7.36 17.94
CA ASP A 49 1.04 -6.14 18.46
C ASP A 49 -0.32 -5.91 17.79
N GLN A 50 -1.35 -6.51 18.38
CA GLN A 50 -2.72 -6.38 17.92
C GLN A 50 -3.20 -4.92 17.90
N GLN A 51 -2.82 -4.09 18.89
CA GLN A 51 -3.29 -2.70 18.95
C GLN A 51 -2.69 -1.86 17.82
N ALA A 52 -1.39 -2.02 17.55
CA ALA A 52 -0.75 -1.35 16.43
C ALA A 52 -1.30 -1.82 15.07
N MET A 53 -1.69 -3.09 14.93
CA MET A 53 -2.38 -3.57 13.74
C MET A 53 -3.76 -2.91 13.57
N LEU A 54 -4.59 -2.90 14.63
CA LEU A 54 -5.92 -2.28 14.59
C LEU A 54 -5.87 -0.78 14.28
N ALA A 55 -4.88 -0.06 14.81
CA ALA A 55 -4.71 1.37 14.57
C ALA A 55 -4.31 1.69 13.11
N ARG A 56 -3.73 0.74 12.39
CA ARG A 56 -3.30 0.92 10.99
C ARG A 56 -4.36 0.56 9.98
N ILE A 57 -5.36 -0.24 10.37
CA ILE A 57 -6.44 -0.68 9.51
C ILE A 57 -7.68 0.17 9.78
N GLN A 58 -8.04 1.02 8.82
CA GLN A 58 -9.16 1.94 8.90
C GLN A 58 -10.48 1.17 9.11
N GLY A 59 -11.22 1.53 10.16
CA GLY A 59 -12.52 0.91 10.46
C GLY A 59 -12.44 -0.50 11.07
N CYS A 60 -11.23 -1.04 11.30
CA CYS A 60 -11.07 -2.40 11.80
C CYS A 60 -11.56 -2.55 13.25
N ALA A 61 -11.38 -1.53 14.09
CA ALA A 61 -11.84 -1.55 15.48
C ALA A 61 -13.37 -1.72 15.59
N GLN A 62 -14.12 -1.19 14.62
CA GLN A 62 -15.57 -1.26 14.55
C GLN A 62 -16.07 -2.56 13.90
N SER A 63 -15.22 -3.28 13.17
CA SER A 63 -15.59 -4.52 12.47
C SER A 63 -15.21 -5.77 13.29
N PRO A 64 -16.18 -6.60 13.72
CA PRO A 64 -15.88 -7.80 14.50
C PRO A 64 -15.07 -8.83 13.69
N SER A 65 -15.33 -8.97 12.39
CA SER A 65 -14.57 -9.86 11.51
C SER A 65 -13.12 -9.40 11.34
N CYS A 66 -12.90 -8.09 11.19
CA CYS A 66 -11.56 -7.54 11.10
C CYS A 66 -10.77 -7.74 12.40
N ARG A 67 -11.38 -7.46 13.56
CA ARG A 67 -10.74 -7.70 14.86
C ARG A 67 -10.39 -9.17 15.08
N ALA A 68 -11.26 -10.09 14.70
CA ALA A 68 -10.99 -11.53 14.80
C ALA A 68 -9.79 -11.94 13.95
N ARG A 69 -9.71 -11.51 12.69
CA ARG A 69 -8.56 -11.77 11.81
C ARG A 69 -7.27 -11.18 12.35
N VAL A 70 -7.31 -9.95 12.87
CA VAL A 70 -6.13 -9.31 13.47
C VAL A 70 -5.67 -10.06 14.71
N ALA A 71 -6.59 -10.47 15.59
CA ALA A 71 -6.25 -11.25 16.79
C ALA A 71 -5.62 -12.60 16.42
N GLU A 72 -6.19 -13.29 15.43
CA GLU A 72 -5.67 -14.57 14.94
C GLU A 72 -4.27 -14.41 14.34
N ASN A 73 -4.07 -13.40 13.49
CA ASN A 73 -2.78 -13.09 12.90
C ASN A 73 -1.73 -12.73 13.95
N ALA A 74 -2.06 -11.84 14.90
CA ALA A 74 -1.16 -11.43 15.98
C ALA A 74 -0.76 -12.61 16.88
N GLY A 75 -1.66 -13.57 17.10
CA GLY A 75 -1.35 -14.79 17.86
C GLY A 75 -0.52 -15.80 17.07
N ASN A 76 -0.89 -16.08 15.83
CA ASN A 76 -0.32 -17.19 15.04
C ASN A 76 0.97 -16.82 14.30
N LEU A 77 1.13 -15.55 13.94
CA LEU A 77 2.20 -15.04 13.07
C LEU A 77 3.26 -14.24 13.84
N ARG A 78 3.17 -14.16 15.16
CA ARG A 78 4.23 -13.62 16.01
C ARG A 78 5.52 -14.40 15.81
N ARG A 79 6.59 -13.71 15.44
CA ARG A 79 7.90 -14.32 15.16
C ARG A 79 9.03 -13.39 15.60
N PRO A 80 10.08 -13.93 16.25
CA PRO A 80 11.27 -13.14 16.56
C PRO A 80 12.08 -12.85 15.29
N GLY A 81 12.79 -11.71 15.30
CA GLY A 81 13.74 -11.35 14.25
C GLY A 81 13.30 -10.20 13.34
N ALA A 82 14.19 -9.78 12.46
CA ALA A 82 13.93 -8.68 11.53
C ALA A 82 12.93 -9.10 10.45
N VAL A 83 11.88 -8.30 10.30
CA VAL A 83 10.90 -8.45 9.21
C VAL A 83 11.53 -8.03 7.90
N THR A 84 11.49 -8.93 6.92
CA THR A 84 11.92 -8.68 5.55
C THR A 84 10.77 -8.97 4.61
N ILE A 85 10.46 -8.00 3.74
CA ILE A 85 9.52 -8.20 2.64
C ILE A 85 10.26 -8.92 1.51
N ILE A 86 9.76 -10.09 1.13
CA ILE A 86 10.29 -10.91 0.04
C ILE A 86 9.72 -10.42 -1.28
N GLN A 87 8.41 -10.16 -1.30
CA GLN A 87 7.70 -9.68 -2.47
C GLN A 87 6.54 -8.80 -2.02
N LEU A 88 6.36 -7.67 -2.69
CA LEU A 88 5.16 -6.84 -2.57
C LEU A 88 4.60 -6.60 -3.96
N ALA A 89 3.44 -7.17 -4.23
CA ALA A 89 2.64 -6.79 -5.38
C ALA A 89 1.61 -5.75 -4.92
N PRO A 90 1.82 -4.46 -5.25
CA PRO A 90 0.89 -3.41 -4.86
C PRO A 90 -0.48 -3.62 -5.52
N SER A 91 -1.51 -2.97 -4.99
CA SER A 91 -2.91 -3.19 -5.37
C SER A 91 -3.34 -2.67 -6.76
N THR A 92 -2.41 -2.48 -7.72
CA THR A 92 -2.51 -1.61 -8.92
C THR A 92 -3.77 -1.81 -9.80
N GLY A 93 -4.25 -0.85 -10.60
CA GLY A 93 -3.57 0.34 -11.16
C GLY A 93 -4.31 1.68 -11.02
N PHE A 94 -3.75 2.71 -11.65
CA PHE A 94 -4.14 4.11 -11.54
C PHE A 94 -5.61 4.33 -11.95
N SER A 95 -6.49 4.79 -11.04
CA SER A 95 -7.69 5.54 -11.43
C SER A 95 -7.64 6.94 -10.84
N LEU A 96 -8.02 7.89 -11.67
CA LEU A 96 -8.20 9.29 -11.30
C LEU A 96 -9.39 9.50 -10.35
N GLY A 97 -10.13 8.45 -9.97
CA GLY A 97 -11.36 8.49 -9.15
C GLY A 97 -11.27 7.85 -7.77
N GLY A 98 -10.08 7.44 -7.33
CA GLY A 98 -9.90 6.63 -6.13
C GLY A 98 -10.30 5.17 -6.39
N MET A 99 -9.47 4.24 -5.94
CA MET A 99 -9.67 2.82 -6.19
C MET A 99 -9.43 2.03 -4.91
N VAL A 100 -10.30 1.06 -4.67
CA VAL A 100 -10.06 -0.01 -3.69
C VAL A 100 -9.48 -1.18 -4.46
N GLY A 101 -8.32 -1.64 -4.05
CA GLY A 101 -7.66 -2.82 -4.62
C GLY A 101 -7.10 -3.72 -3.53
N THR A 102 -6.55 -4.86 -3.94
CA THR A 102 -5.93 -5.81 -3.01
C THR A 102 -4.45 -5.97 -3.34
N ALA A 103 -3.58 -5.60 -2.40
CA ALA A 103 -2.15 -5.84 -2.46
C ALA A 103 -1.81 -7.24 -1.93
N ARG A 104 -0.81 -7.88 -2.53
CA ARG A 104 -0.24 -9.16 -2.04
C ARG A 104 1.12 -8.90 -1.44
N VAL A 105 1.31 -9.31 -0.19
CA VAL A 105 2.59 -9.21 0.50
C VAL A 105 3.08 -10.60 0.88
N ALA A 106 4.34 -10.88 0.56
CA ALA A 106 5.09 -12.02 1.05
C ALA A 106 6.22 -11.51 1.93
N TRP A 107 6.27 -11.96 3.18
CA TRP A 107 7.25 -11.51 4.16
C TRP A 107 7.75 -12.67 5.01
N ARG A 108 8.89 -12.46 5.68
CA ARG A 108 9.44 -13.39 6.67
C ARG A 108 10.06 -12.62 7.82
N ALA A 109 10.19 -13.27 8.98
CA ALA A 109 10.90 -12.73 10.13
C ALA A 109 12.06 -13.68 10.48
N GLY A 110 13.29 -13.16 10.45
CA GLY A 110 14.48 -13.99 10.68
C GLY A 110 14.58 -15.16 9.68
N SER A 111 14.78 -16.37 10.19
CA SER A 111 14.87 -17.61 9.40
C SER A 111 13.53 -18.34 9.21
N SER A 112 12.40 -17.69 9.52
CA SER A 112 11.08 -18.32 9.39
C SER A 112 10.68 -18.59 7.93
N LEU A 113 9.76 -19.54 7.74
CA LEU A 113 9.09 -19.73 6.45
C LEU A 113 8.37 -18.44 6.00
N PRO A 114 8.30 -18.18 4.69
CA PRO A 114 7.52 -17.07 4.15
C PRO A 114 6.03 -17.16 4.51
N ILE A 115 5.50 -16.01 4.89
CA ILE A 115 4.08 -15.77 5.13
C ILE A 115 3.58 -14.92 3.96
N VAL A 116 2.49 -15.37 3.34
CA VAL A 116 1.85 -14.66 2.23
C VAL A 116 0.47 -14.24 2.69
N GLN A 117 0.15 -12.97 2.49
CA GLN A 117 -1.10 -12.35 2.89
C GLN A 117 -1.56 -11.34 1.86
N CYS A 118 -2.85 -11.03 1.96
CA CYS A 118 -3.48 -10.04 1.12
C CYS A 118 -4.03 -8.90 1.98
N ILE A 119 -3.87 -7.69 1.47
CA ILE A 119 -4.23 -6.48 2.18
C ILE A 119 -5.09 -5.65 1.25
N ARG A 120 -6.30 -5.34 1.69
CA ARG A 120 -7.19 -4.47 0.94
C ARG A 120 -6.82 -3.02 1.22
N VAL A 121 -6.59 -2.26 0.17
CA VAL A 121 -6.08 -0.90 0.23
C VAL A 121 -7.04 0.02 -0.51
N ARG A 122 -7.41 1.14 0.11
CA ARG A 122 -8.10 2.23 -0.54
C ARG A 122 -7.11 3.34 -0.84
N ARG A 123 -7.06 3.74 -2.10
CA ARG A 123 -6.33 4.92 -2.56
C ARG A 123 -7.36 5.97 -2.93
N SER A 124 -7.22 7.17 -2.40
CA SER A 124 -8.11 8.30 -2.69
C SER A 124 -7.30 9.58 -2.94
N GLY A 125 -7.97 10.55 -3.56
CA GLY A 125 -7.40 11.84 -3.90
C GLY A 125 -6.97 11.95 -5.37
N ASP A 126 -6.50 13.14 -5.73
CA ASP A 126 -6.21 13.55 -7.10
C ASP A 126 -4.82 14.22 -7.20
N VAL A 127 -4.39 14.51 -8.43
CA VAL A 127 -3.05 15.05 -8.72
C VAL A 127 -2.83 16.43 -8.07
N LEU A 128 -3.90 17.21 -7.85
CA LEU A 128 -3.85 18.52 -7.23
C LEU A 128 -4.05 18.43 -5.71
N GLY A 129 -5.01 17.63 -5.23
CA GLY A 129 -5.40 17.52 -3.81
C GLY A 129 -4.53 16.61 -2.93
N GLY A 130 -3.68 15.75 -3.52
CA GLY A 130 -2.84 14.82 -2.75
C GLY A 130 -3.40 13.40 -2.70
N LEU A 131 -2.50 12.40 -2.63
CA LEU A 131 -2.86 10.99 -2.62
C LEU A 131 -2.86 10.45 -1.19
N THR A 132 -3.97 9.86 -0.76
CA THR A 132 -4.12 9.22 0.55
C THR A 132 -4.20 7.70 0.36
N VAL A 133 -3.51 6.96 1.23
CA VAL A 133 -3.54 5.49 1.26
C VAL A 133 -4.08 5.02 2.61
N GLN A 134 -5.11 4.18 2.57
CA GLN A 134 -5.72 3.59 3.76
C GLN A 134 -5.75 2.07 3.62
N LEU A 135 -5.36 1.37 4.67
CA LEU A 135 -5.51 -0.07 4.77
C LEU A 135 -6.92 -0.36 5.29
N LEU A 136 -7.67 -1.21 4.61
CA LEU A 136 -9.06 -1.50 4.95
C LEU A 136 -9.22 -2.86 5.62
N GLU A 137 -8.55 -3.88 5.11
CA GLU A 137 -8.70 -5.26 5.56
C GLU A 137 -7.37 -6.02 5.40
N ILE A 138 -7.13 -7.00 6.27
CA ILE A 138 -6.03 -7.95 6.17
C ILE A 138 -6.60 -9.37 6.17
N SER A 139 -6.07 -10.24 5.30
CA SER A 139 -6.41 -11.66 5.27
C SER A 139 -5.62 -12.45 6.32
N LEU A 140 -6.09 -13.66 6.63
CA LEU A 140 -5.24 -14.67 7.25
C LEU A 140 -4.11 -15.08 6.28
N ARG A 141 -3.13 -15.83 6.80
CA ARG A 141 -2.09 -16.43 5.96
C ARG A 141 -2.72 -17.31 4.88
N ILE A 142 -2.33 -17.07 3.63
CA ILE A 142 -2.75 -17.85 2.46
C ILE A 142 -1.60 -18.72 1.95
N LYS A 143 -1.92 -19.65 1.03
CA LYS A 143 -0.90 -20.47 0.35
C LYS A 143 -0.03 -19.59 -0.54
N SER A 144 1.25 -19.94 -0.68
CA SER A 144 2.22 -19.11 -1.40
C SER A 144 1.87 -18.86 -2.86
N ASP A 145 1.17 -19.79 -3.53
CA ASP A 145 0.73 -19.72 -4.93
C ASP A 145 -0.66 -19.14 -5.12
N SER A 146 -1.41 -18.90 -4.04
CA SER A 146 -2.79 -18.41 -4.15
C SER A 146 -2.88 -16.93 -4.52
N SER A 147 -3.89 -16.61 -5.34
CA SER A 147 -4.24 -15.25 -5.73
C SER A 147 -5.02 -14.54 -4.62
N CYS A 148 -4.84 -13.23 -4.51
CA CYS A 148 -5.64 -12.44 -3.58
C CYS A 148 -7.07 -12.23 -4.12
N PRO A 149 -8.11 -12.61 -3.37
CA PRO A 149 -9.49 -12.31 -3.76
C PRO A 149 -9.81 -10.81 -3.58
N ALA A 150 -10.94 -10.39 -4.13
CA ALA A 150 -11.38 -8.99 -4.06
C ALA A 150 -11.93 -8.58 -2.67
N HIS A 151 -12.30 -9.54 -1.81
CA HIS A 151 -12.89 -9.32 -0.48
C HIS A 151 -12.70 -10.55 0.44
N TYR A 152 -12.89 -10.36 1.76
CA TYR A 152 -12.70 -11.37 2.82
C TYR A 152 -13.77 -11.33 3.92
#